data_AF-A0A929K5M6-F1
#
_entry.id   AF-A0A929K5M6-F1
#
_cell.length_a   1.000
_cell.length_b   1.000
_cell.length_c   1.000
_cell.angle_alpha   90.00
_cell.angle_beta   90.00
_cell.angle_gamma   90.00
#
_symmetry.space_group_name_H-M   'P 1'
#
loop_
_entity.id
_entity.type
_entity.pdbx_description
1 polymer ?
#
loop_
_entity_poly.entity_id
_entity_poly.type
_entity_poly.pdbx_seq_one_letter_code
_entity_poly.pdbx_strand_id
1 'polypeptide(L)'
;MADEYPFEISPMFEGERVRKDDLYIEFAGPKSKGFELVRVAEENEIEDDGFTLIGPDISEMEEGSLYPLGMIYRISGALVEPDLEAIVERRNHDFQNYIQGMMHLNQRYDVWLRISKDMIANGLESLEHIAKATMMLFKNELSFIEKIEAVYITDLEKVEEELTKAMEIYAARDERTKNLHDEDVDNFYG
;
A
#
# COMPACT_ATOMS: atom_id res chain seq x y z
N MET A 1 -9.30 -14.23 -15.56
CA MET A 1 -8.38 -13.42 -14.73
C MET A 1 -7.66 -12.34 -15.55
N ALA A 2 -7.51 -12.47 -16.87
CA ALA A 2 -6.86 -11.44 -17.71
C ALA A 2 -7.74 -10.24 -18.10
N ASP A 3 -9.03 -10.21 -17.70
CA ASP A 3 -10.00 -9.22 -18.19
C ASP A 3 -10.40 -8.16 -17.12
N GLU A 4 -9.82 -8.18 -15.92
CA GLU A 4 -10.26 -7.31 -14.80
C GLU A 4 -9.35 -6.10 -14.54
N TYR A 5 -8.05 -6.21 -14.86
CA TYR A 5 -7.05 -5.18 -14.60
C TYR A 5 -6.25 -4.87 -15.87
N PRO A 6 -5.77 -3.61 -16.07
CA PRO A 6 -4.97 -3.22 -17.22
C PRO A 6 -3.49 -3.67 -17.13
N PHE A 7 -3.19 -4.66 -16.28
CA PHE A 7 -1.85 -5.16 -16.01
C PHE A 7 -1.90 -6.64 -15.58
N GLU A 8 -0.77 -7.32 -15.69
CA GLU A 8 -0.61 -8.66 -15.14
C GLU A 8 -0.24 -8.62 -13.66
N ILE A 9 -0.69 -9.65 -12.91
CA ILE A 9 -0.39 -9.82 -11.49
C ILE A 9 0.30 -11.17 -11.31
N SER A 10 1.54 -11.17 -10.86
CA SER A 10 2.30 -12.39 -10.59
C SER A 10 3.52 -12.11 -9.70
N PRO A 11 3.88 -13.03 -8.78
CA PRO A 11 5.13 -12.96 -8.04
C PRO A 11 6.39 -12.87 -8.92
N MET A 12 6.32 -13.25 -10.21
CA MET A 12 7.47 -13.12 -11.11
C MET A 12 7.89 -11.67 -11.35
N PHE A 13 7.00 -10.71 -11.14
CA PHE A 13 7.27 -9.28 -11.33
C PHE A 13 7.88 -8.61 -10.11
N GLU A 14 7.99 -9.31 -8.97
CA GLU A 14 8.45 -8.71 -7.69
C GLU A 14 9.81 -8.02 -7.79
N GLY A 15 10.69 -8.54 -8.65
CA GLY A 15 12.02 -8.01 -8.89
C GLY A 15 12.10 -6.86 -9.90
N GLU A 16 10.99 -6.43 -10.48
CA GLU A 16 10.96 -5.36 -11.48
C GLU A 16 11.43 -4.02 -10.90
N ARG A 17 12.06 -3.22 -11.77
CA ARG A 17 12.60 -1.92 -11.41
C ARG A 17 12.22 -0.92 -12.47
N VAL A 18 11.43 0.08 -12.10
CA VAL A 18 11.08 1.20 -12.97
C VAL A 18 12.20 2.23 -12.93
N ARG A 19 13.00 2.26 -14.00
CA ARG A 19 14.08 3.24 -14.16
C ARG A 19 13.54 4.56 -14.69
N LYS A 20 14.37 5.60 -14.67
CA LYS A 20 13.96 6.96 -15.08
C LYS A 20 13.42 7.02 -16.51
N ASP A 21 13.99 6.23 -17.42
CA ASP A 21 13.60 6.26 -18.84
C ASP A 21 12.20 5.64 -19.05
N ASP A 22 11.83 4.68 -18.18
CA ASP A 22 10.56 3.95 -18.21
C ASP A 22 9.52 4.51 -17.22
N LEU A 23 9.88 5.53 -16.44
CA LEU A 23 9.03 6.14 -15.42
C LEU A 23 7.92 6.96 -16.04
N TYR A 24 6.68 6.72 -15.63
CA TYR A 24 5.55 7.61 -15.90
C TYR A 24 5.22 8.46 -14.68
N ILE A 25 4.91 7.86 -13.52
CA ILE A 25 4.65 8.60 -12.28
C ILE A 25 5.53 8.08 -11.16
N GLU A 26 6.11 8.99 -10.37
CA GLU A 26 6.74 8.71 -9.10
C GLU A 26 5.84 9.17 -7.95
N PHE A 27 5.71 8.34 -6.92
CA PHE A 27 4.97 8.67 -5.70
C PHE A 27 5.89 8.64 -4.48
N ALA A 28 5.70 9.61 -3.60
CA ALA A 28 6.42 9.71 -2.32
C ALA A 28 7.94 9.70 -2.52
N GLY A 29 8.66 8.76 -1.90
CA GLY A 29 10.10 8.64 -2.01
C GLY A 29 10.87 9.86 -1.45
N PRO A 30 12.17 9.98 -1.77
CA PRO A 30 13.06 10.93 -1.07
C PRO A 30 12.77 12.40 -1.39
N LYS A 31 11.89 12.70 -2.34
CA LYS A 31 11.59 14.05 -2.83
C LYS A 31 10.14 14.48 -2.60
N SER A 32 9.30 13.61 -2.08
CA SER A 32 7.90 13.91 -1.76
C SER A 32 7.53 13.29 -0.41
N LYS A 33 6.26 13.35 -0.04
CA LYS A 33 5.71 12.75 1.17
C LYS A 33 4.90 11.53 0.82
N GLY A 34 4.99 10.51 1.65
CA GLY A 34 4.03 9.44 1.58
C GLY A 34 4.07 8.54 2.79
N PHE A 35 3.07 7.67 2.87
CA PHE A 35 3.01 6.63 3.86
C PHE A 35 2.11 5.49 3.41
N GLU A 36 2.29 4.34 4.04
CA GLU A 36 1.37 3.22 3.95
C GLU A 36 0.97 2.76 5.35
N LEU A 37 -0.30 2.50 5.57
CA LEU A 37 -0.84 2.16 6.89
C LEU A 37 -1.94 1.11 6.76
N VAL A 38 -1.83 0.03 7.54
CA VAL A 38 -2.95 -0.89 7.75
C VAL A 38 -3.58 -0.62 9.11
N ARG A 39 -4.92 -0.61 9.17
CA ARG A 39 -5.67 -0.48 10.43
C ARG A 39 -6.76 -1.53 10.54
N VAL A 40 -6.95 -2.06 11.74
CA VAL A 40 -8.15 -2.84 12.05
C VAL A 40 -9.33 -1.90 12.16
N ALA A 41 -10.46 -2.31 11.60
CA ALA A 41 -11.73 -1.63 11.71
C ALA A 41 -12.85 -2.60 12.13
N GLU A 42 -13.85 -2.06 12.81
CA GLU A 42 -15.05 -2.81 13.13
C GLU A 42 -15.83 -3.14 11.85
N GLU A 43 -16.49 -4.29 11.84
CA GLU A 43 -17.14 -4.83 10.63
C GLU A 43 -18.18 -3.86 10.04
N ASN A 44 -18.85 -3.07 10.89
CA ASN A 44 -19.87 -2.10 10.51
C ASN A 44 -19.32 -0.73 10.09
N GLU A 45 -18.00 -0.51 10.16
CA GLU A 45 -17.35 0.75 9.83
C GLU A 45 -16.65 0.74 8.46
N ILE A 46 -16.63 -0.40 7.76
CA ILE A 46 -16.00 -0.56 6.45
C ILE A 46 -16.91 -1.25 5.44
N GLU A 47 -16.77 -0.84 4.19
CA GLU A 47 -17.41 -1.48 3.04
C GLU A 47 -16.43 -2.43 2.36
N ASP A 48 -16.80 -3.71 2.22
CA ASP A 48 -15.89 -4.69 1.60
C ASP A 48 -15.61 -4.33 0.14
N ASP A 49 -14.33 -4.43 -0.24
CA ASP A 49 -13.76 -4.03 -1.53
C ASP A 49 -13.96 -2.53 -1.87
N GLY A 50 -14.23 -1.69 -0.85
CA GLY A 50 -14.40 -0.26 -0.97
C GLY A 50 -13.11 0.47 -1.36
N PHE A 51 -13.23 1.48 -2.21
CA PHE A 51 -12.12 2.36 -2.60
C PHE A 51 -12.52 3.83 -2.49
N THR A 52 -11.64 4.65 -1.93
CA THR A 52 -11.77 6.12 -1.92
C THR A 52 -10.45 6.75 -2.34
N LEU A 53 -10.51 7.70 -3.27
CA LEU A 53 -9.38 8.54 -3.65
C LEU A 53 -9.60 9.98 -3.18
N ILE A 54 -8.59 10.57 -2.54
CA ILE A 54 -8.58 11.98 -2.14
C ILE A 54 -7.41 12.68 -2.82
N GLY A 55 -7.70 13.44 -3.87
CA GLY A 55 -6.71 14.12 -4.71
C GLY A 55 -6.82 13.69 -6.17
N PRO A 56 -5.85 14.10 -7.03
CA PRO A 56 -5.84 13.75 -8.44
C PRO A 56 -5.61 12.25 -8.65
N ASP A 57 -6.25 11.68 -9.67
CA ASP A 57 -6.00 10.31 -10.11
C ASP A 57 -4.99 10.25 -11.27
N ILE A 58 -4.56 9.04 -11.66
CA ILE A 58 -3.58 8.82 -12.74
C ILE A 58 -3.99 9.50 -14.05
N SER A 59 -5.28 9.52 -14.40
CA SER A 59 -5.79 10.18 -15.60
C SER A 59 -5.55 11.71 -15.62
N GLU A 60 -5.31 12.30 -14.45
CA GLU A 60 -5.04 13.73 -14.27
C GLU A 60 -3.54 14.04 -14.07
N MET A 61 -2.70 13.00 -14.05
CA MET A 61 -1.27 13.13 -13.77
C MET A 61 -0.43 13.19 -15.04
N GLU A 62 0.66 13.95 -14.97
CA GLU A 62 1.58 14.15 -16.10
C GLU A 62 2.75 13.17 -16.07
N GLU A 63 3.20 12.74 -17.25
CA GLU A 63 4.40 11.91 -17.39
C GLU A 63 5.64 12.58 -16.78
N GLY A 64 6.40 11.81 -16.00
CA GLY A 64 7.62 12.22 -15.31
C GLY A 64 7.38 13.00 -14.02
N SER A 65 6.13 13.18 -13.59
CA SER A 65 5.79 13.95 -12.41
C SER A 65 5.93 13.15 -11.11
N LEU A 66 6.01 13.88 -10.01
CA LEU A 66 6.15 13.39 -8.65
C LEU A 66 4.95 13.84 -7.81
N TYR A 67 4.25 12.89 -7.20
CA TYR A 67 3.07 13.15 -6.36
C TYR A 67 3.26 12.63 -4.93
N PRO A 68 2.60 13.22 -3.92
CA PRO A 68 2.53 12.61 -2.61
C PRO A 68 1.60 11.38 -2.65
N LEU A 69 1.77 10.46 -1.70
CA LEU A 69 0.90 9.27 -1.62
C LEU A 69 0.69 8.78 -0.20
N GLY A 70 -0.55 8.77 0.26
CA GLY A 70 -0.98 7.99 1.43
C GLY A 70 -1.77 6.77 0.97
N MET A 71 -1.39 5.57 1.43
CA MET A 71 -2.17 4.34 1.24
C MET A 71 -2.66 3.87 2.60
N ILE A 72 -3.97 3.88 2.83
CA ILE A 72 -4.57 3.37 4.06
C ILE A 72 -5.43 2.17 3.69
N TYR A 73 -5.14 1.01 4.27
CA TYR A 73 -6.02 -0.16 4.18
C TYR A 73 -6.68 -0.40 5.52
N ARG A 74 -8.01 -0.51 5.53
CA ARG A 74 -8.77 -0.87 6.72
C ARG A 74 -9.25 -2.31 6.56
N ILE A 75 -8.93 -3.16 7.53
CA ILE A 75 -9.21 -4.59 7.48
C ILE A 75 -10.15 -5.00 8.62
N SER A 76 -11.01 -5.98 8.36
CA SER A 76 -11.90 -6.55 9.37
C SER A 76 -12.07 -8.04 9.16
N GLY A 77 -12.35 -8.76 10.25
CA GLY A 77 -12.57 -10.20 10.25
C GLY A 77 -12.51 -10.77 11.67
N ALA A 78 -13.10 -11.94 11.91
CA ALA A 78 -13.23 -12.49 13.26
C ALA A 78 -11.88 -12.79 13.95
N LEU A 79 -10.81 -12.95 13.17
CA LEU A 79 -9.45 -13.24 13.64
C LEU A 79 -8.48 -12.06 13.46
N VAL A 80 -8.99 -10.89 13.05
CA VAL A 80 -8.18 -9.69 12.83
C VAL A 80 -8.00 -8.96 14.16
N GLU A 81 -6.75 -8.80 14.58
CA GLU A 81 -6.37 -8.11 15.82
C GLU A 81 -5.42 -6.93 15.55
N PRO A 82 -5.41 -5.88 16.38
CA PRO A 82 -4.54 -4.70 16.18
C PRO A 82 -3.04 -5.01 16.11
N ASP A 83 -2.60 -6.13 16.69
CA ASP A 83 -1.20 -6.55 16.65
C ASP A 83 -0.79 -7.15 15.30
N LEU A 84 -1.76 -7.59 14.49
CA LEU A 84 -1.51 -8.05 13.12
C LEU A 84 -1.29 -6.90 12.14
N GLU A 85 -1.69 -5.66 12.48
CA GLU A 85 -1.64 -4.53 11.54
C GLU A 85 -0.26 -4.37 10.89
N ALA A 86 0.83 -4.43 11.67
CA ALA A 86 2.19 -4.26 11.14
C ALA A 86 2.65 -5.44 10.27
N ILE A 87 2.18 -6.66 10.56
CA ILE A 87 2.49 -7.86 9.78
C ILE A 87 1.77 -7.80 8.43
N VAL A 88 0.49 -7.42 8.45
CA VAL A 88 -0.32 -7.23 7.24
C VAL A 88 0.26 -6.09 6.41
N GLU A 89 0.59 -4.95 7.02
CA GLU A 89 1.19 -3.79 6.35
C GLU A 89 2.44 -4.14 5.56
N ARG A 90 3.29 -5.03 6.09
CA ARG A 90 4.49 -5.48 5.38
C ARG A 90 4.18 -6.22 4.08
N ARG A 91 3.04 -6.89 3.96
CA ARG A 91 2.64 -7.59 2.74
C ARG A 91 2.27 -6.64 1.60
N ASN A 92 1.96 -5.37 1.89
CA ASN A 92 1.69 -4.36 0.86
C ASN A 92 2.89 -4.21 -0.09
N HIS A 93 4.12 -4.27 0.43
CA HIS A 93 5.34 -4.23 -0.38
C HIS A 93 5.34 -5.32 -1.46
N ASP A 94 5.08 -6.57 -1.06
CA ASP A 94 5.14 -7.71 -1.99
C ASP A 94 3.99 -7.60 -3.01
N PHE A 95 2.78 -7.30 -2.54
CA PHE A 95 1.59 -7.24 -3.40
C PHE A 95 1.65 -6.12 -4.44
N GLN A 96 2.16 -4.95 -4.07
CA GLN A 96 2.40 -3.87 -5.02
C GLN A 96 3.47 -4.25 -6.05
N ASN A 97 4.52 -4.97 -5.63
CA ASN A 97 5.57 -5.44 -6.55
C ASN A 97 5.13 -6.66 -7.41
N TYR A 98 4.02 -7.33 -7.07
CA TYR A 98 3.45 -8.37 -7.93
C TYR A 98 2.70 -7.80 -9.14
N ILE A 99 2.42 -6.51 -9.16
CA ILE A 99 1.78 -5.82 -10.28
C ILE A 99 2.85 -5.47 -11.31
N GLN A 100 2.71 -5.98 -12.54
CA GLN A 100 3.64 -5.71 -13.64
C GLN A 100 3.77 -4.21 -13.91
N GLY A 101 5.00 -3.73 -14.03
CA GLY A 101 5.30 -2.32 -14.30
C GLY A 101 5.25 -1.40 -13.08
N MET A 102 4.96 -1.94 -11.89
CA MET A 102 5.10 -1.21 -10.63
C MET A 102 6.45 -1.49 -9.96
N MET A 103 6.88 -0.56 -9.13
CA MET A 103 7.98 -0.75 -8.20
C MET A 103 7.61 -0.07 -6.89
N HIS A 104 7.55 -0.85 -5.81
CA HIS A 104 7.38 -0.38 -4.44
C HIS A 104 8.66 -0.65 -3.65
N LEU A 105 9.09 0.34 -2.86
CA LEU A 105 10.25 0.25 -1.99
C LEU A 105 9.95 0.80 -0.59
N ASN A 106 10.77 0.35 0.36
CA ASN A 106 10.73 0.73 1.77
C ASN A 106 9.42 0.32 2.46
N GLN A 107 8.99 1.11 3.45
CA GLN A 107 7.80 0.84 4.27
C GLN A 107 7.37 2.09 5.04
N ARG A 108 6.17 2.07 5.61
CA ARG A 108 5.62 3.13 6.47
C ARG A 108 5.75 4.50 5.79
N TYR A 109 6.28 5.51 6.47
CA TYR A 109 6.42 6.89 5.98
C TYR A 109 7.57 7.12 4.99
N ASP A 110 8.41 6.12 4.73
CA ASP A 110 9.53 6.20 3.79
C ASP A 110 9.22 5.49 2.46
N VAL A 111 7.94 5.15 2.25
CA VAL A 111 7.47 4.43 1.06
C VAL A 111 7.84 5.17 -0.23
N TRP A 112 8.18 4.41 -1.27
CA TRP A 112 8.51 4.96 -2.58
C TRP A 112 7.96 4.08 -3.68
N LEU A 113 7.07 4.64 -4.50
CA LEU A 113 6.45 3.90 -5.60
C LEU A 113 6.78 4.54 -6.95
N ARG A 114 6.84 3.70 -7.98
CA ARG A 114 6.93 4.12 -9.38
C ARG A 114 6.00 3.29 -10.23
N ILE A 115 5.40 3.95 -11.21
CA ILE A 115 4.56 3.36 -12.26
C ILE A 115 5.27 3.55 -13.59
N SER A 116 5.37 2.48 -14.38
CA SER A 116 6.00 2.52 -15.70
C SER A 116 5.09 3.12 -16.77
N LYS A 117 5.68 3.60 -17.87
CA LYS A 117 4.97 4.07 -19.06
C LYS A 117 4.13 2.96 -19.70
N ASP A 118 4.60 1.72 -19.61
CA ASP A 118 3.90 0.56 -20.18
C ASP A 118 2.56 0.31 -19.50
N MET A 119 2.43 0.55 -18.19
CA MET A 119 1.15 0.44 -17.50
C MET A 119 0.11 1.40 -18.08
N ILE A 120 0.50 2.64 -18.36
CA ILE A 120 -0.39 3.64 -18.97
C ILE A 120 -0.74 3.24 -20.42
N ALA A 121 0.25 2.77 -21.18
CA ALA A 121 0.04 2.26 -22.54
C ALA A 121 -0.93 1.06 -22.58
N ASN A 122 -0.94 0.25 -21.52
CA ASN A 122 -1.85 -0.89 -21.34
C ASN A 122 -3.22 -0.51 -20.75
N GLY A 123 -3.48 0.79 -20.50
CA GLY A 123 -4.79 1.29 -20.11
C GLY A 123 -4.97 1.57 -18.61
N LEU A 124 -3.88 1.66 -17.84
CA LEU A 124 -3.98 2.15 -16.46
C LEU A 124 -4.33 3.64 -16.44
N GLU A 125 -5.54 3.94 -15.99
CA GLU A 125 -6.05 5.32 -15.87
C GLU A 125 -6.40 5.72 -14.43
N SER A 126 -6.46 4.76 -13.50
CA SER A 126 -6.88 5.00 -12.12
C SER A 126 -6.12 4.16 -11.11
N LEU A 127 -5.82 4.76 -9.95
CA LEU A 127 -5.28 4.09 -8.77
C LEU A 127 -6.24 3.05 -8.19
N GLU A 128 -7.53 3.14 -8.50
CA GLU A 128 -8.54 2.16 -8.08
C GLU A 128 -8.18 0.74 -8.57
N HIS A 129 -7.67 0.61 -9.79
CA HIS A 129 -7.23 -0.69 -10.32
C HIS A 129 -6.13 -1.30 -9.45
N ILE A 130 -5.16 -0.49 -9.03
CA ILE A 130 -4.05 -0.92 -8.17
C ILE A 130 -4.57 -1.28 -6.77
N ALA A 131 -5.43 -0.45 -6.20
CA ALA A 131 -6.02 -0.69 -4.88
C ALA A 131 -6.83 -2.00 -4.86
N LYS A 132 -7.71 -2.21 -5.84
CA LYS A 132 -8.51 -3.44 -5.96
C LYS A 132 -7.66 -4.68 -6.16
N ALA A 133 -6.66 -4.63 -7.05
CA ALA A 133 -5.71 -5.72 -7.22
C ALA A 133 -4.98 -6.06 -5.91
N THR A 134 -4.57 -5.04 -5.16
CA THR A 134 -3.86 -5.24 -3.90
C THR A 134 -4.77 -5.77 -2.80
N MET A 135 -6.00 -5.26 -2.69
CA MET A 135 -7.02 -5.78 -1.75
C MET A 135 -7.39 -7.24 -2.04
N MET A 136 -7.52 -7.60 -3.33
CA MET A 136 -7.70 -8.99 -3.74
C MET A 136 -6.52 -9.86 -3.28
N LEU A 137 -5.28 -9.41 -3.48
CA LEU A 137 -4.08 -10.14 -3.01
C LEU A 137 -4.05 -10.28 -1.48
N PHE A 138 -4.43 -9.23 -0.74
CA PHE A 138 -4.59 -9.28 0.72
C PHE A 138 -5.56 -10.40 1.14
N LYS A 139 -6.78 -10.43 0.58
CA LYS A 139 -7.78 -11.45 0.93
C LYS A 139 -7.35 -12.87 0.53
N ASN A 140 -6.69 -13.01 -0.62
CA ASN A 140 -6.23 -14.31 -1.12
C ASN A 140 -5.13 -14.92 -0.25
N GLU A 141 -4.14 -14.11 0.14
CA GLU A 141 -2.96 -14.58 0.89
C GLU A 141 -3.21 -14.60 2.40
N LEU A 142 -4.10 -13.73 2.90
CA LEU A 142 -4.44 -13.60 4.31
C LEU A 142 -5.94 -13.85 4.50
N SER A 143 -6.35 -15.12 4.37
CA SER A 143 -7.76 -15.54 4.36
C SER A 143 -8.54 -15.24 5.64
N PHE A 144 -7.90 -14.72 6.68
CA PHE A 144 -8.54 -14.23 7.90
C PHE A 144 -9.06 -12.79 7.78
N ILE A 145 -8.69 -12.07 6.71
CA ILE A 145 -9.28 -10.78 6.34
C ILE A 145 -10.60 -11.07 5.61
N GLU A 146 -11.71 -10.76 6.25
CA GLU A 146 -13.06 -10.97 5.70
C GLU A 146 -13.53 -9.75 4.91
N LYS A 147 -13.21 -8.55 5.38
CA LYS A 147 -13.49 -7.28 4.70
C LYS A 147 -12.25 -6.40 4.61
N ILE A 148 -12.12 -5.69 3.50
CA ILE A 148 -11.06 -4.70 3.30
C ILE A 148 -11.57 -3.51 2.51
N GLU A 149 -11.13 -2.31 2.87
CA GLU A 149 -11.27 -1.12 2.05
C GLU A 149 -9.93 -0.37 1.95
N ALA A 150 -9.77 0.40 0.88
CA ALA A 150 -8.60 1.21 0.64
C ALA A 150 -8.96 2.69 0.50
N VAL A 151 -8.20 3.54 1.21
CA VAL A 151 -8.24 5.00 1.03
C VAL A 151 -6.87 5.44 0.54
N TYR A 152 -6.83 5.93 -0.69
CA TYR A 152 -5.64 6.50 -1.30
C TYR A 152 -5.73 8.02 -1.29
N ILE A 153 -4.60 8.67 -1.06
CA ILE A 153 -4.51 10.12 -0.90
C ILE A 153 -3.36 10.62 -1.73
N THR A 154 -3.64 11.47 -2.71
CA THR A 154 -2.66 12.11 -3.60
C THR A 154 -2.68 13.63 -3.50
N ASP A 155 -3.61 14.18 -2.69
CA ASP A 155 -3.59 15.57 -2.26
C ASP A 155 -2.50 15.80 -1.20
N LEU A 156 -1.64 16.80 -1.40
CA LEU A 156 -0.49 17.04 -0.55
C LEU A 156 -0.86 17.42 0.88
N GLU A 157 -1.80 18.36 1.05
CA GLU A 157 -2.21 18.84 2.38
C GLU A 157 -2.82 17.69 3.18
N LYS A 158 -3.65 16.88 2.53
CA LYS A 158 -4.27 15.72 3.16
C LYS A 158 -3.27 14.61 3.48
N VAL A 159 -2.28 14.37 2.62
CA VAL A 159 -1.19 13.42 2.92
C VAL A 159 -0.41 13.88 4.15
N GLU A 160 -0.08 15.17 4.28
CA GLU A 160 0.64 15.69 5.45
C GLU A 160 -0.18 15.58 6.75
N GLU A 161 -1.48 15.85 6.68
CA GLU A 161 -2.41 15.70 7.81
C GLU A 161 -2.46 14.23 8.28
N GLU A 162 -2.72 13.29 7.37
CA GLU A 162 -2.85 11.87 7.71
C GLU A 162 -1.50 11.24 8.09
N LEU A 163 -0.39 11.68 7.46
CA LEU A 163 0.95 11.24 7.83
C LEU A 163 1.25 11.58 9.30
N THR A 164 0.82 12.75 9.78
CA THR A 164 1.00 13.13 11.20
C THR A 164 0.34 12.12 12.13
N LYS A 165 -0.89 11.68 11.81
CA LYS A 165 -1.61 10.65 12.57
C LYS A 165 -0.94 9.28 12.44
N ALA A 166 -0.47 8.94 11.24
CA ALA A 166 0.24 7.68 11.00
C ALA A 166 1.53 7.60 11.83
N MET A 167 2.27 8.70 11.98
CA MET A 167 3.48 8.76 12.81
C MET A 167 3.21 8.43 14.28
N GLU A 168 2.08 8.87 14.84
CA GLU A 168 1.69 8.51 16.22
C GLU A 168 1.43 7.01 16.36
N ILE A 169 0.81 6.39 15.35
CA ILE A 169 0.53 4.95 15.32
C ILE A 169 1.83 4.15 15.21
N TYR A 170 2.74 4.56 14.32
CA TYR A 170 4.05 3.91 14.21
C TYR A 170 4.84 4.01 15.51
N ALA A 171 4.84 5.17 16.16
CA ALA A 171 5.51 5.36 17.45
C ALA A 171 4.94 4.42 18.52
N ALA A 172 3.61 4.27 18.59
CA ALA A 172 2.96 3.35 19.52
C ALA A 172 3.33 1.88 19.22
N ARG A 173 3.38 1.48 17.94
CA ARG A 173 3.82 0.13 17.52
C ARG A 173 5.28 -0.14 17.92
N ASP A 174 6.14 0.85 17.73
CA ASP A 174 7.56 0.74 18.06
C ASP A 174 7.77 0.69 19.59
N GLU A 175 6.99 1.42 20.37
CA GLU A 175 7.04 1.36 21.84
C GLU A 175 6.70 -0.03 22.38
N ARG A 176 5.71 -0.73 21.80
CA ARG A 176 5.34 -2.10 22.20
C ARG A 176 6.47 -3.11 21.99
N THR A 177 7.28 -2.93 20.95
CA THR A 177 8.38 -3.85 20.61
C THR A 177 9.70 -3.48 21.29
N LYS A 178 9.85 -2.23 21.74
CA LYS A 178 11.09 -1.70 22.33
C LYS A 178 11.58 -2.46 23.57
N ASN A 179 10.66 -3.06 24.34
CA ASN A 179 10.98 -3.77 25.59
C ASN A 179 11.08 -5.30 25.40
N LEU A 180 11.13 -5.79 24.16
CA LEU A 180 11.31 -7.21 23.88
C LEU A 180 12.79 -7.48 23.57
N HIS A 181 13.51 -8.12 24.49
CA HIS A 181 14.89 -8.53 24.27
C HIS A 181 15.01 -10.02 23.98
N ASP A 182 16.09 -10.42 23.31
CA ASP A 182 16.41 -11.84 23.03
C ASP A 182 16.44 -12.68 24.31
N GLU A 183 16.81 -12.07 25.45
CA GLU A 183 16.86 -12.71 26.77
C GLU A 183 15.46 -12.95 27.36
N ASP A 184 14.44 -12.25 26.87
CA ASP A 184 13.06 -12.31 27.35
C ASP A 184 12.21 -13.35 26.57
N VAL A 185 12.77 -14.01 25.56
CA VAL A 185 12.04 -14.91 24.65
C VAL A 185 12.67 -16.29 24.53
N ASP A 186 11.83 -17.32 24.53
CA ASP A 186 12.26 -18.72 24.39
C ASP A 186 12.27 -19.22 22.94
N ASN A 187 11.74 -18.43 22.00
CA ASN A 187 11.53 -18.84 20.61
C ASN A 187 11.95 -17.74 19.63
N PHE A 188 12.63 -18.15 18.57
CA PHE A 188 12.95 -17.30 17.41
C PHE A 188 12.19 -17.81 16.18
N TYR A 189 11.73 -16.88 15.34
CA TYR A 189 11.06 -17.16 14.06
C TYR A 189 11.99 -16.73 12.92
N GLY A 190 12.13 -17.56 11.88
CA GLY A 190 13.02 -17.31 10.73
C GLY A 190 12.48 -17.88 9.43
#